data_AF-A0A7K2M7D1-F1
#
_entry.id   AF-A0A7K2M7D1-F1
#
_cell.length_a   1.000
_cell.length_b   1.000
_cell.length_c   1.000
_cell.angle_alpha   90.00
_cell.angle_beta   90.00
_cell.angle_gamma   90.00
#
_symmetry.space_group_name_H-M   'P 1'
#
loop_
_entity.id
_entity.type
_entity.pdbx_description
1 polymer ?
#
loop_
_entity_poly.entity_id
_entity_poly.type
_entity_poly.pdbx_seq_one_letter_code
_entity_poly.pdbx_strand_id
1 'polypeptide(L)' 'MTHRPNGRDPRAPGLAAFASLVADETRAACLLALLDGRAWTAGELARHAGVAASTLSEHLGRLVAGGLLAEER' A
#
# COMPACT_ATOMS: atom_id res chain seq x y z
N MET A 1 14.20 -33.00 27.55
CA MET A 1 14.14 -33.11 26.07
C MET A 1 13.43 -31.86 25.56
N THR A 2 14.21 -30.97 24.95
CA THR A 2 13.87 -29.58 24.64
C THR A 2 12.80 -29.47 23.55
N HIS A 3 11.64 -28.90 23.87
CA HIS A 3 10.73 -28.37 22.83
C HIS A 3 11.32 -27.04 22.35
N ARG A 4 12.10 -27.07 21.27
CA ARG A 4 12.55 -25.86 20.57
C ARG A 4 11.39 -25.41 19.69
N PRO A 5 10.65 -24.33 19.99
CA PRO A 5 9.65 -23.83 19.05
C PRO A 5 10.41 -23.24 17.85
N ASN A 6 10.71 -24.08 16.87
CA ASN A 6 11.05 -23.61 15.54
C ASN A 6 9.73 -23.37 14.79
N GLY A 7 9.01 -22.34 15.21
CA GLY A 7 7.71 -21.99 14.67
C GLY A 7 7.78 -20.57 14.13
N ARG A 8 8.01 -20.43 12.82
CA ARG A 8 7.79 -19.15 12.14
C ARG A 8 6.34 -18.75 12.37
N ASP A 9 6.09 -17.53 12.84
CA ASP A 9 4.72 -17.04 13.05
C ASP A 9 3.95 -17.19 11.72
N PRO A 10 2.83 -17.94 11.68
CA PRO A 10 2.07 -18.17 10.46
C PRO A 10 1.50 -16.87 9.86
N ARG A 11 1.43 -15.78 10.63
CA ARG A 11 0.99 -14.46 10.18
C ARG A 11 2.11 -13.65 9.54
N ALA A 12 3.38 -14.03 9.76
CA ALA A 12 4.53 -13.27 9.27
C ALA A 12 4.51 -13.05 7.75
N PRO A 13 4.15 -14.02 6.89
CA PRO A 13 4.04 -13.78 5.44
C PRO A 13 2.97 -12.74 5.08
N GLY A 14 1.82 -12.76 5.76
CA GLY A 14 0.75 -11.79 5.53
C GLY A 14 1.15 -10.38 5.96
N LEU A 15 1.79 -10.26 7.14
CA LEU A 15 2.34 -8.98 7.59
C LEU A 15 3.44 -8.47 6.65
N ALA A 16 4.31 -9.34 6.15
CA ALA A 16 5.35 -8.97 5.19
C ALA A 16 4.75 -8.50 3.85
N ALA A 17 3.68 -9.15 3.38
CA ALA A 17 2.96 -8.73 2.17
C ALA A 17 2.30 -7.36 2.36
N PHE A 18 1.62 -7.14 3.49
CA PHE A 18 1.07 -5.83 3.84
C PHE A 18 2.16 -4.76 3.94
N ALA A 19 3.24 -5.05 4.67
CA ALA A 19 4.36 -4.12 4.83
C ALA A 19 4.99 -3.77 3.48
N SER A 20 5.13 -4.74 2.57
CA SER A 20 5.59 -4.52 1.20
C SER A 20 4.70 -3.51 0.44
N LEU A 21 3.38 -3.57 0.63
CA LEU A 21 2.47 -2.60 0.01
C LEU A 21 2.62 -1.18 0.58
N VAL A 22 3.01 -1.02 1.84
CA VAL A 22 3.13 0.31 2.47
C VAL A 22 4.55 0.87 2.40
N ALA A 23 5.58 0.01 2.33
CA ALA A 23 7.00 0.36 2.37
C ALA A 23 7.55 0.85 1.01
N ASP A 24 6.85 1.80 0.40
CA ASP A 24 7.23 2.49 -0.83
C ASP A 24 6.79 3.94 -0.71
N GLU A 25 7.69 4.85 -1.04
CA GLU A 25 7.51 6.28 -0.79
C GLU A 25 6.26 6.84 -1.50
N THR A 26 6.05 6.49 -2.78
CA THR A 26 4.88 6.92 -3.55
C THR A 26 3.58 6.38 -2.95
N ARG A 27 3.53 5.09 -2.61
CA ARG A 27 2.34 4.48 -1.99
C ARG A 27 2.07 5.08 -0.61
N ALA A 28 3.11 5.28 0.20
CA ALA A 28 2.98 5.93 1.51
C ALA A 28 2.45 7.37 1.38
N ALA A 29 2.95 8.16 0.42
CA ALA A 29 2.43 9.50 0.16
C ALA A 29 0.95 9.49 -0.21
N CYS A 30 0.50 8.54 -1.04
CA CYS A 30 -0.92 8.41 -1.38
C CYS A 30 -1.78 8.04 -0.17
N LEU A 31 -1.32 7.06 0.63
CA LEU A 31 -2.03 6.63 1.83
C LEU A 31 -2.16 7.77 2.84
N LEU A 32 -1.09 8.54 3.04
CA LEU A 32 -1.10 9.72 3.92
C LEU A 32 -2.03 10.82 3.41
N ALA A 33 -2.04 11.08 2.09
CA ALA A 33 -2.93 12.06 1.49
C ALA A 33 -4.41 11.72 1.74
N LEU A 34 -4.78 10.44 1.64
CA LEU A 34 -6.15 9.97 1.84
C LEU A 34 -6.62 10.03 3.31
N LEU A 35 -5.71 10.21 4.28
CA LEU A 35 -6.08 10.35 5.70
C LEU A 35 -6.84 11.65 5.99
N ASP A 36 -6.84 12.61 5.05
CA ASP A 36 -7.66 13.83 5.14
C ASP A 36 -9.18 13.55 5.01
N GLY A 37 -9.56 12.31 4.67
CA GLY A 37 -10.94 11.86 4.55
C GLY A 37 -11.65 12.32 3.27
N ARG A 38 -10.94 12.99 2.35
CA ARG A 38 -11.50 13.41 1.07
C ARG A 38 -11.22 12.35 0.00
N ALA A 39 -12.10 12.29 -1.01
CA ALA A 39 -11.80 11.51 -2.21
C ALA A 39 -10.74 12.24 -3.06
N TRP A 40 -9.75 11.50 -3.52
CA TRP A 40 -8.71 12.00 -4.41
C TRP A 40 -8.80 11.34 -5.79
N THR A 41 -8.61 12.13 -6.83
CA THR A 41 -8.40 11.59 -8.18
C THR A 41 -6.96 11.10 -8.34
N ALA A 42 -6.73 10.15 -9.26
CA ALA A 42 -5.38 9.69 -9.60
C ALA A 42 -4.48 10.85 -10.06
N GLY A 43 -5.00 11.82 -10.82
CA GLY A 43 -4.22 12.98 -11.25
C GLY A 43 -3.76 13.88 -10.09
N GLU A 44 -4.61 14.08 -9.09
CA GLU A 44 -4.24 14.86 -7.90
C GLU A 44 -3.19 14.14 -7.06
N LEU A 45 -3.32 12.83 -6.88
CA LEU A 45 -2.34 12.02 -6.17
C LEU A 45 -0.99 11.99 -6.89
N ALA A 46 -0.99 11.96 -8.23
CA ALA A 46 0.25 11.92 -9.01
C ALA A 46 1.05 13.20 -8.79
N ARG A 47 0.34 14.34 -8.83
CA ARG A 47 0.92 15.66 -8.56
C ARG A 47 1.36 15.80 -7.10
N HIS A 48 0.59 15.27 -6.15
CA HIS A 48 0.94 15.29 -4.73
C HIS A 48 2.21 14.47 -4.43
N ALA A 49 2.32 13.28 -5.03
CA ALA A 49 3.47 12.40 -4.87
C ALA A 49 4.66 12.76 -5.80
N GLY A 50 4.50 13.75 -6.68
CA GLY A 50 5.57 14.20 -7.59
C GLY A 50 5.97 13.20 -8.67
N VAL A 51 5.07 12.30 -9.06
CA VAL A 51 5.33 11.23 -10.05
C VAL A 51 4.46 11.38 -11.30
N ALA A 52 4.88 10.73 -12.38
CA ALA A 52 4.06 10.63 -13.58
C ALA A 52 2.76 9.84 -13.32
N ALA A 53 1.70 10.18 -14.06
CA ALA A 53 0.40 9.50 -13.91
C ALA A 53 0.48 7.99 -14.19
N SER A 54 1.31 7.55 -15.13
CA SER A 54 1.51 6.12 -15.43
C SER A 54 2.14 5.37 -14.25
N THR A 55 3.17 5.95 -13.63
CA THR A 55 3.82 5.40 -12.42
C THR A 55 2.83 5.32 -11.27
N LEU A 56 2.04 6.39 -11.07
CA LEU A 56 1.03 6.38 -10.02
C LEU A 56 -0.03 5.28 -10.25
N SER A 57 -0.55 5.13 -11.46
CA SER A 57 -1.55 4.11 -11.78
C SER A 57 -1.06 2.70 -11.44
N GLU A 58 0.21 2.40 -11.67
CA GLU A 58 0.82 1.12 -11.26
C GLU A 58 0.80 0.95 -9.73
N HIS A 59 1.16 1.99 -8.98
CA HIS A 59 1.14 1.97 -7.52
C HIS A 59 -0.28 1.85 -6.95
N LEU A 60 -1.25 2.59 -7.49
CA LEU A 60 -2.66 2.50 -7.09
C LEU A 60 -3.22 1.12 -7.39
N GLY A 61 -2.91 0.55 -8.56
CA GLY A 61 -3.32 -0.80 -8.92
C GLY A 61 -2.83 -1.86 -7.91
N ARG A 62 -1.60 -1.73 -7.42
CA ARG A 62 -1.08 -2.61 -6.34
C ARG A 62 -1.82 -2.43 -5.02
N LEU A 63 -2.12 -1.20 -4.63
CA LEU A 63 -2.86 -0.91 -3.40
C LEU A 63 -4.29 -1.43 -3.47
N VAL A 64 -4.96 -1.28 -4.61
CA VAL A 64 -6.32 -1.81 -4.84
C VAL A 64 -6.30 -3.34 -4.85
N ALA A 65 -5.38 -3.96 -5.60
CA ALA A 65 -5.24 -5.42 -5.63
C ALA A 65 -4.89 -6.01 -4.26
N GLY A 66 -4.15 -5.26 -3.43
CA GLY A 66 -3.84 -5.60 -2.05
C GLY A 66 -4.94 -5.30 -1.03
N GLY A 67 -6.08 -4.75 -1.46
CA GLY A 67 -7.23 -4.42 -0.61
C GLY A 67 -7.03 -3.20 0.31
N LEU A 68 -6.00 -2.40 0.06
CA LEU A 68 -5.71 -1.19 0.85
C LEU A 68 -6.53 0.02 0.38
N LEU A 69 -6.88 0.08 -0.90
CA LEU A 69 -7.67 1.15 -1.50
C LEU A 69 -8.89 0.59 -2.22
N ALA A 70 -9.94 1.39 -2.26
CA ALA A 70 -11.09 1.19 -3.14
C ALA A 70 -11.04 2.22 -4.28
N GLU A 71 -11.50 1.80 -5.45
CA GLU A 71 -11.70 2.67 -6.61
C GLU A 71 -13.20 2.94 -6.76
N GLU A 72 -13.59 4.21 -6.80
CA GLU A 72 -14.94 4.65 -7.17
C GLU A 72 -14.89 5.24 -8.58
N ARG A 73 -15.83 4.85 -9.45
CA ARG A 73 -15.89 5.26 -10.87
C ARG A 73 -17.05 6.19 -11.15
#